data_AF-M6H9U0-F1
#
_entry.id   AF-M6H9U0-F1
#
_cell.length_a   1.000
_cell.length_b   1.000
_cell.length_c   1.000
_cell.angle_alpha   90.00
_cell.angle_beta   90.00
_cell.angle_gamma   90.00
#
_symmetry.space_group_name_H-M   'P 1'
#
loop_
_entity.id
_entity.type
_entity.pdbx_description
1 polymer ?
#
loop_
_entity_poly.entity_id
_entity_poly.type
_entity_poly.pdbx_seq_one_letter_code
_entity_poly.pdbx_strand_id
1 'polypeptide(L)'
;MSGLFAESNPKATPCSKDVENFCSHRKSEDRLSQMQCLMEKESDLSTTCSDWLKLKKEEIRKSSEECSEDRSKFCKFVIPGGGRILRCLMNHESSLSISCKEMIKRHLP
;
A
#
# COMPACT_ATOMS: atom_id res chain seq x y z
N MET A 1 -23.22 -30.50 0.15
CA MET A 1 -21.98 -31.10 0.71
C MET A 1 -20.89 -30.78 -0.28
N SER A 2 -19.92 -29.90 -0.07
CA SER A 2 -19.38 -29.26 1.14
C SER A 2 -18.81 -27.92 0.65
N GLY A 3 -19.19 -26.77 1.25
CA GLY A 3 -18.53 -26.30 2.46
C GLY A 3 -17.29 -25.49 2.06
N LEU A 4 -17.46 -24.18 1.97
CA LEU A 4 -16.40 -23.20 1.72
C LEU A 4 -15.30 -23.35 2.77
N PHE A 5 -14.07 -23.61 2.34
CA PHE A 5 -12.88 -23.43 3.16
C PHE A 5 -11.82 -22.68 2.34
N ALA A 6 -12.00 -21.36 2.24
CA ALA A 6 -10.85 -20.48 2.09
C ALA A 6 -10.52 -20.01 3.51
N GLU A 7 -9.51 -20.66 4.10
CA GLU A 7 -9.00 -20.34 5.42
C GLU A 7 -8.72 -18.83 5.50
N SER A 8 -9.41 -18.16 6.42
CA SER A 8 -9.15 -16.79 6.80
C SER A 8 -7.80 -16.72 7.49
N ASN A 9 -6.72 -16.58 6.71
CA ASN A 9 -5.44 -16.11 7.21
C ASN A 9 -5.39 -14.57 7.05
N PRO A 10 -5.57 -13.78 8.12
CA PRO A 10 -5.60 -12.32 8.04
C PRO A 10 -4.27 -11.67 7.60
N LYS A 11 -3.22 -12.47 7.33
CA LYS A 11 -1.90 -12.04 6.83
C LYS A 11 -1.57 -12.56 5.42
N ALA A 12 -2.40 -13.43 4.83
CA ALA A 12 -2.19 -13.90 3.46
C ALA A 12 -2.86 -12.90 2.51
N THR A 13 -2.04 -12.06 1.87
CA THR A 13 -2.53 -11.17 0.83
C THR A 13 -2.43 -11.89 -0.51
N PRO A 14 -3.22 -11.48 -1.52
CA PRO A 14 -3.04 -11.98 -2.88
C PRO A 14 -1.63 -11.72 -3.46
N CYS A 15 -0.84 -10.86 -2.80
CA CYS A 15 0.51 -10.50 -3.17
C CYS A 15 1.60 -11.36 -2.50
N SER A 16 1.26 -12.36 -1.66
CA SER A 16 2.28 -13.14 -0.93
C SER A 16 3.34 -13.75 -1.85
N LYS A 17 2.95 -14.29 -3.02
CA LYS A 17 3.92 -14.87 -3.95
C LYS A 17 4.78 -13.81 -4.64
N ASP A 18 4.18 -12.68 -4.97
CA ASP A 18 4.88 -11.55 -5.57
C ASP A 18 5.88 -10.92 -4.58
N VAL A 19 5.54 -10.88 -3.28
CA VAL A 19 6.47 -10.45 -2.24
C VAL A 19 7.71 -11.34 -2.20
N GLU A 20 7.55 -12.66 -2.26
CA GLU A 20 8.70 -13.59 -2.29
C GLU A 20 9.59 -13.35 -3.52
N ASN A 21 8.97 -13.17 -4.69
CA ASN A 21 9.68 -13.05 -5.96
C ASN A 21 10.40 -11.71 -6.13
N PHE A 22 9.77 -10.61 -5.68
CA PHE A 22 10.24 -9.25 -5.99
C PHE A 22 10.70 -8.46 -4.76
N CYS A 23 10.14 -8.74 -3.58
CA CYS A 23 10.26 -7.90 -2.38
C CYS A 23 10.89 -8.62 -1.18
N SER A 24 11.49 -9.79 -1.38
CA SER A 24 12.15 -10.58 -0.32
C SER A 24 13.35 -9.88 0.32
N HIS A 25 13.94 -8.89 -0.36
CA HIS A 25 15.00 -8.04 0.18
C HIS A 25 14.50 -7.01 1.21
N ARG A 26 13.18 -6.79 1.30
CA ARG A 26 12.56 -5.91 2.31
C ARG A 26 12.19 -6.74 3.54
N LYS A 27 12.35 -6.14 4.71
CA LYS A 27 11.91 -6.71 5.99
C LYS A 27 10.41 -6.97 5.98
N SER A 28 9.98 -8.17 6.35
CA SER A 28 8.56 -8.56 6.29
C SER A 28 7.73 -7.88 7.39
N GLU A 29 8.36 -7.53 8.50
CA GLU A 29 7.78 -6.72 9.58
C GLU A 29 7.53 -5.26 9.16
N ASP A 30 8.28 -4.77 8.17
CA ASP A 30 8.14 -3.43 7.63
C ASP A 30 7.12 -3.43 6.49
N ARG A 31 5.84 -3.42 6.88
CA ARG A 31 4.69 -3.38 5.96
C ARG A 31 4.74 -2.17 5.02
N LEU A 32 5.32 -1.05 5.47
CA LEU A 32 5.46 0.16 4.66
C LEU A 32 6.47 -0.06 3.52
N SER A 33 7.66 -0.57 3.84
CA SER A 33 8.67 -0.95 2.84
C SER A 33 8.18 -2.04 1.88
N GLN A 34 7.46 -3.04 2.39
CA GLN A 34 6.87 -4.10 1.56
C GLN A 34 5.85 -3.54 0.56
N MET A 35 4.93 -2.67 1.03
CA MET A 35 3.99 -1.99 0.15
C MET A 35 4.69 -1.12 -0.90
N GLN A 36 5.73 -0.36 -0.51
CA GLN A 36 6.49 0.43 -1.47
C GLN A 36 7.07 -0.46 -2.57
N CYS A 37 7.70 -1.57 -2.20
CA CYS A 37 8.25 -2.48 -3.19
C CYS A 37 7.17 -3.01 -4.15
N LEU A 38 6.02 -3.45 -3.62
CA LEU A 38 4.90 -3.93 -4.45
C LEU A 38 4.39 -2.85 -5.42
N MET A 39 4.19 -1.61 -4.95
CA MET A 39 3.77 -0.54 -5.86
C MET A 39 4.85 -0.18 -6.90
N GLU A 40 6.14 -0.36 -6.61
CA GLU A 40 7.24 -0.14 -7.58
C GLU A 40 7.25 -1.21 -8.66
N LYS A 41 6.90 -2.44 -8.26
CA LYS A 41 6.91 -3.63 -9.11
C LYS A 41 5.56 -3.91 -9.76
N GLU A 42 4.58 -3.01 -9.63
CA GLU A 42 3.18 -3.20 -10.05
C GLU A 42 3.00 -3.77 -11.46
N SER A 43 3.85 -3.39 -12.42
CA SER A 43 3.82 -3.91 -13.80
C SER A 43 4.30 -5.35 -13.95
N ASP A 44 5.11 -5.81 -13.00
CA ASP A 44 5.76 -7.12 -13.00
C ASP A 44 5.01 -8.15 -12.14
N LEU A 45 4.01 -7.70 -11.36
CA LEU A 45 3.26 -8.56 -10.44
C LEU A 45 2.27 -9.45 -11.16
N SER A 46 1.84 -10.50 -10.46
CA SER A 46 0.67 -11.27 -10.86
C SER A 46 -0.57 -10.39 -11.06
N THR A 47 -1.46 -10.79 -11.96
CA THR A 47 -2.73 -10.09 -12.21
C THR A 47 -3.53 -9.91 -10.92
N THR A 48 -3.64 -10.99 -10.13
CA THR A 48 -4.34 -10.99 -8.84
C THR A 48 -3.77 -9.97 -7.87
N CYS A 49 -2.44 -9.87 -7.73
CA CYS A 49 -1.83 -8.88 -6.84
C CYS A 49 -1.97 -7.46 -7.40
N SER A 50 -1.76 -7.25 -8.70
CA SER A 50 -1.91 -5.93 -9.32
C SER A 50 -3.34 -5.39 -9.18
N ASP A 51 -4.36 -6.22 -9.34
CA ASP A 51 -5.76 -5.83 -9.19
C ASP A 51 -6.11 -5.55 -7.73
N TRP A 52 -5.56 -6.36 -6.82
CA TRP A 52 -5.69 -6.12 -5.38
C TRP A 52 -5.02 -4.78 -4.96
N LEU A 53 -3.85 -4.45 -5.50
CA LEU A 53 -3.18 -3.16 -5.27
C LEU A 53 -4.00 -1.99 -5.80
N LYS A 54 -4.63 -2.11 -6.97
CA LYS A 54 -5.50 -1.06 -7.52
C LYS A 54 -6.67 -0.76 -6.59
N LEU A 55 -7.31 -1.80 -6.05
CA LEU A 55 -8.40 -1.65 -5.08
C LEU A 55 -7.92 -0.93 -3.81
N LYS A 56 -6.77 -1.33 -3.25
CA LYS A 56 -6.22 -0.68 -2.06
C LYS A 56 -5.78 0.76 -2.28
N LYS A 57 -5.18 1.08 -3.43
CA LYS A 57 -4.84 2.46 -3.78
C LYS A 57 -6.09 3.34 -3.84
N GLU A 58 -7.20 2.81 -4.32
CA GLU A 58 -8.47 3.54 -4.38
C GLU A 58 -9.11 3.73 -3.01
N GLU A 59 -9.05 2.73 -2.12
CA GLU A 59 -9.47 2.88 -0.71
C GLU A 59 -8.68 4.02 -0.04
N ILE A 60 -7.35 3.98 -0.15
CA ILE A 60 -6.47 5.02 0.41
C ILE A 60 -6.77 6.40 -0.20
N ARG A 61 -7.05 6.46 -1.51
CA ARG A 61 -7.40 7.71 -2.18
C ARG A 61 -8.66 8.33 -1.55
N LYS A 62 -9.67 7.51 -1.26
CA LYS A 62 -10.91 7.96 -0.61
C LYS A 62 -10.70 8.43 0.83
N SER A 63 -9.73 7.87 1.54
CA SER A 63 -9.37 8.27 2.91
C SER A 63 -8.26 9.33 2.98
N SER A 64 -7.76 9.84 1.84
CA SER A 64 -6.59 10.73 1.80
C SER A 64 -6.83 12.14 2.31
N GLU A 65 -8.07 12.50 2.67
CA GLU A 65 -8.40 13.78 3.30
C GLU A 65 -7.66 13.98 4.63
N GLU A 66 -7.47 12.89 5.40
CA GLU A 66 -6.68 12.85 6.65
C GLU A 66 -5.20 13.24 6.44
N CYS A 67 -4.72 13.21 5.19
CA CYS A 67 -3.37 13.56 4.77
C CYS A 67 -3.31 14.87 3.96
N SER A 68 -4.38 15.65 3.89
CA SER A 68 -4.46 16.83 3.01
C SER A 68 -3.38 17.89 3.31
N GLU A 69 -3.13 18.17 4.59
CA GLU A 69 -2.08 19.09 5.04
C GLU A 69 -0.68 18.54 4.71
N ASP A 70 -0.41 17.29 5.06
CA ASP A 70 0.87 16.63 4.78
C ASP A 70 1.14 16.55 3.28
N ARG A 71 0.12 16.23 2.47
CA ARG A 71 0.21 16.23 1.00
C ARG A 71 0.59 17.61 0.48
N SER A 72 0.00 18.67 1.01
CA SER A 72 0.31 20.04 0.61
C SER A 72 1.72 20.46 1.03
N LYS A 73 2.19 19.98 2.18
CA LYS A 73 3.52 20.28 2.73
C LYS A 73 4.63 19.54 1.99
N PHE A 74 4.48 18.23 1.78
CA PHE A 74 5.55 17.35 1.28
C PHE A 74 5.41 16.98 -0.20
N CYS A 75 4.18 16.91 -0.71
CA CYS A 75 3.88 16.29 -2.00
C CYS A 75 3.22 17.25 -3.01
N LYS A 76 3.30 18.57 -2.81
CA LYS A 76 2.62 19.59 -3.64
C LYS A 76 2.92 19.51 -5.14
N PHE A 77 4.09 19.03 -5.52
CA PHE A 77 4.53 18.94 -6.92
C PHE A 77 4.37 17.53 -7.51
N VAL A 78 3.80 16.60 -6.75
CA VAL A 78 3.57 15.24 -7.21
C VAL A 78 2.30 15.20 -8.06
N ILE A 79 2.44 14.75 -9.30
CA ILE A 79 1.30 14.59 -10.21
C ILE A 79 0.38 13.48 -9.67
N PRO A 80 -0.93 13.74 -9.47
CA PRO A 80 -1.88 12.73 -9.02
C PRO A 80 -1.99 11.51 -9.95
N GLY A 81 -2.55 10.42 -9.42
CA GLY A 81 -2.76 9.16 -10.14
C GLY A 81 -1.69 8.10 -9.86
N GLY A 82 -2.05 6.83 -10.09
CA GLY A 82 -1.15 5.67 -9.96
C GLY A 82 -0.61 5.40 -8.54
N GLY A 83 -1.15 6.06 -7.51
CA GLY A 83 -0.62 5.97 -6.14
C GLY A 83 0.64 6.81 -5.89
N ARG A 84 1.01 7.73 -6.78
CA ARG A 84 2.22 8.57 -6.62
C ARG A 84 2.19 9.45 -5.36
N ILE A 85 1.02 9.99 -5.01
CA ILE A 85 0.85 10.77 -3.79
C ILE A 85 1.07 9.91 -2.55
N LEU A 86 0.50 8.70 -2.53
CA LEU A 86 0.69 7.75 -1.43
C LEU A 86 2.16 7.40 -1.26
N ARG A 87 2.88 7.09 -2.36
CA ARG A 87 4.33 6.89 -2.34
C ARG A 87 5.06 8.05 -1.68
N CYS A 88 4.75 9.28 -2.11
CA CYS A 88 5.39 10.47 -1.57
C CYS A 88 5.13 10.59 -0.06
N LEU A 89 3.89 10.41 0.39
CA LEU A 89 3.56 10.44 1.81
C LEU A 89 4.34 9.37 2.59
N MET A 90 4.41 8.13 2.08
CA MET A 90 5.17 7.05 2.70
C MET A 90 6.68 7.35 2.77
N ASN A 91 7.26 8.04 1.78
CA ASN A 91 8.66 8.48 1.84
C ASN A 91 8.92 9.53 2.93
N HIS A 92 7.87 10.26 3.32
CA HIS A 92 7.92 11.25 4.39
C HIS A 92 7.30 10.73 5.69
N GLU A 93 7.10 9.42 5.85
CA GLU A 93 6.33 8.82 6.95
C GLU A 93 6.73 9.41 8.30
N SER A 94 8.03 9.48 8.62
CA SER A 94 8.53 10.03 9.90
C SER A 94 8.04 11.46 10.19
N SER A 95 7.85 12.27 9.16
CA SER A 95 7.48 13.69 9.23
C SER A 95 5.99 13.96 9.07
N LEU A 96 5.18 12.94 8.79
CA LEU A 96 3.73 13.07 8.66
C LEU A 96 3.06 13.33 10.01
N SER A 97 1.89 13.97 9.95
CA SER A 97 0.96 14.06 11.07
C SER A 97 0.54 12.68 11.59
N ILE A 98 0.07 12.63 12.84
CA ILE A 98 -0.41 11.38 13.45
C ILE A 98 -1.61 10.84 12.68
N SER A 99 -2.57 11.69 12.29
CA SER A 99 -3.74 11.28 11.52
C SER A 99 -3.36 10.63 10.19
N CYS A 100 -2.43 11.24 9.45
CA CYS A 100 -2.01 10.68 8.17
C CYS A 100 -1.26 9.36 8.32
N LYS A 101 -0.38 9.22 9.34
CA LYS A 101 0.28 7.94 9.66
C LYS A 101 -0.72 6.84 9.94
N GLU A 102 -1.71 7.12 10.78
CA GLU A 102 -2.72 6.14 11.16
C GLU A 102 -3.64 5.78 9.98
N MET A 103 -3.98 6.74 9.12
CA MET A 103 -4.69 6.47 7.86
C MET A 103 -3.91 5.50 6.98
N ILE A 104 -2.61 5.77 6.75
CA ILE A 104 -1.75 4.89 5.95
C ILE A 104 -1.70 3.49 6.58
N LYS A 105 -1.38 3.38 7.87
CA LYS A 105 -1.29 2.10 8.58
C LYS A 105 -2.59 1.27 8.52
N ARG A 106 -3.74 1.91 8.65
CA ARG A 106 -5.06 1.25 8.60
C ARG A 106 -5.33 0.59 7.24
N HIS A 107 -4.76 1.15 6.18
CA HIS A 107 -4.99 0.70 4.80
C HIS A 107 -3.80 -0.05 4.20
N LEU A 108 -2.68 -0.17 4.91
CA LEU A 108 -1.57 -1.04 4.52
C LEU A 108 -1.96 -2.53 4.68
N PRO A 109 -1.74 -3.38 3.66
CA PRO A 109 -1.86 -4.85 3.76
C PRO A 109 -0.97 -5.49 4.78
#